data_AF-A0A1P8EH40-F1
#
_entry.id   AF-A0A1P8EH40-F1
#
_cell.length_a   1.000
_cell.length_b   1.000
_cell.length_c   1.000
_cell.angle_alpha   90.00
_cell.angle_beta   90.00
_cell.angle_gamma   90.00
#
_symmetry.space_group_name_H-M   'P 1'
#
loop_
_entity.id
_entity.type
_entity.pdbx_description
1 polymer ?
#
loop_
_entity_poly.entity_id
_entity_poly.type
_entity_poly.pdbx_seq_one_letter_code
_entity_poly.pdbx_strand_id
1 'polypeptide(L)'
;MPMDESNQIDALRESIFSQGHQSVSVTRYRHHEISTGLDEVVEEYPVALIYNGISHAVMMVTPVNLDLFAIGFSLSEGIIQHVRQIYDLDIEKSPLGYQIHITIASEAFAQLKAHRRSLIGQTGCGLCGIESLQQVDASLTKITISAPTKWLSLIPAAMISLQKRQPISAVTGGAHAAAWVCEGDVLMVFEDAGRHNALDKLIGYLVKHKIPLNQGFVVMTSRASYELVKKCIQLDISLLATISAPSTLAIETAKRSGLTLASFCRNERFSVYT
;
A
#
# COMPACT_ATOMS: atom_id res chain seq x y z
N MET A 1 -6.99 47.53 -5.61
CA MET A 1 -6.96 46.40 -6.56
C MET A 1 -7.03 45.14 -5.74
N PRO A 2 -8.10 44.33 -5.85
CA PRO A 2 -8.16 43.07 -5.12
C PRO A 2 -7.07 42.15 -5.67
N MET A 3 -6.27 41.60 -4.75
CA MET A 3 -5.31 40.54 -5.04
C MET A 3 -6.07 39.31 -5.53
N ASP A 4 -5.53 38.72 -6.57
CA ASP A 4 -6.10 37.63 -7.38
C ASP A 4 -6.29 36.34 -6.55
N GLU A 5 -7.52 36.08 -6.11
CA GLU A 5 -7.92 34.86 -5.37
C GLU A 5 -7.60 33.57 -6.14
N SER A 6 -7.46 33.63 -7.47
CA SER A 6 -7.07 32.49 -8.32
C SER A 6 -5.66 31.97 -8.01
N ASN A 7 -4.71 32.87 -7.77
CA ASN A 7 -3.31 32.50 -7.51
C ASN A 7 -3.10 31.90 -6.10
N GLN A 8 -3.94 32.25 -5.13
CA GLN A 8 -3.91 31.63 -3.79
C GLN A 8 -4.51 30.22 -3.79
N ILE A 9 -5.55 29.96 -4.59
CA ILE A 9 -6.17 28.64 -4.70
C ILE A 9 -5.24 27.65 -5.41
N ASP A 10 -4.54 28.09 -6.46
CA ASP A 10 -3.58 27.23 -7.17
C ASP A 10 -2.30 26.98 -6.36
N ALA A 11 -1.80 27.98 -5.60
CA ALA A 11 -0.71 27.77 -4.65
C ALA A 11 -1.11 26.88 -3.46
N LEU A 12 -2.38 26.93 -3.00
CA LEU A 12 -2.91 25.98 -2.01
C LEU A 12 -3.00 24.57 -2.59
N ARG A 13 -3.39 24.42 -3.86
CA ARG A 13 -3.45 23.13 -4.56
C ARG A 13 -2.05 22.54 -4.76
N GLU A 14 -1.07 23.32 -5.18
CA GLU A 14 0.34 22.87 -5.27
C GLU A 14 0.93 22.56 -3.88
N SER A 15 0.52 23.28 -2.83
CA SER A 15 0.89 23.03 -1.42
C SER A 15 0.34 21.71 -0.84
N ILE A 16 -0.65 21.09 -1.49
CA ILE A 16 -1.27 19.83 -1.04
C ILE A 16 -0.54 18.61 -1.62
N PHE A 17 0.05 18.73 -2.81
CA PHE A 17 0.67 17.60 -3.50
C PHE A 17 2.18 17.56 -3.30
N SER A 18 2.62 16.68 -2.39
CA SER A 18 4.04 16.39 -2.17
C SER A 18 4.61 15.55 -3.33
N GLN A 19 5.93 15.65 -3.56
CA GLN A 19 6.67 14.78 -4.48
C GLN A 19 7.09 13.44 -3.82
N GLY A 20 6.82 13.29 -2.53
CA GLY A 20 7.12 12.12 -1.71
C GLY A 20 8.54 12.07 -1.15
N HIS A 21 9.32 13.14 -1.33
CA HIS A 21 10.65 13.30 -0.78
C HIS A 21 10.98 14.78 -0.56
N GLN A 22 12.00 15.05 0.25
CA GLN A 22 12.50 16.40 0.53
C GLN A 22 14.01 16.41 0.71
N SER A 23 14.65 17.53 0.36
CA SER A 23 16.07 17.74 0.62
C SER A 23 16.32 18.08 2.09
N VAL A 24 17.27 17.39 2.72
CA VAL A 24 17.70 17.67 4.10
C VAL A 24 19.20 17.87 4.19
N SER A 25 19.64 18.70 5.13
CA SER A 25 21.07 18.90 5.43
C SER A 25 21.67 17.68 6.10
N VAL A 26 22.86 17.28 5.64
CA VAL A 26 23.56 16.07 6.07
C VAL A 26 25.05 16.34 6.24
N THR A 27 25.64 15.66 7.22
CA THR A 27 27.09 15.53 7.38
C THR A 27 27.52 14.14 6.95
N ARG A 28 28.40 14.06 5.95
CA ARG A 28 28.92 12.80 5.39
C ARG A 28 30.32 12.52 5.91
N TYR A 29 30.54 11.26 6.28
CA TYR A 29 31.85 10.73 6.66
C TYR A 29 32.34 9.82 5.53
N ARG A 30 33.49 10.14 4.93
CA ARG A 30 34.18 9.29 3.95
C ARG A 30 35.62 9.07 4.38
N HIS A 31 35.89 7.90 4.95
CA HIS A 31 37.19 7.56 5.54
C HIS A 31 37.67 8.62 6.54
N HIS A 32 38.53 9.55 6.11
CA HIS A 32 39.12 10.62 6.92
C HIS A 32 38.56 12.01 6.60
N GLU A 33 37.58 12.13 5.70
CA GLU A 33 36.97 13.39 5.31
C GLU A 33 35.56 13.53 5.89
N ILE A 34 35.26 14.72 6.39
CA ILE A 34 33.93 15.14 6.81
C ILE A 34 33.49 16.27 5.88
N SER A 35 32.31 16.12 5.27
CA SER A 35 31.74 17.13 4.37
C SER A 35 30.26 17.34 4.68
N THR A 36 29.76 18.56 4.53
CA THR A 36 28.33 18.86 4.59
C THR A 36 27.71 18.87 3.19
N GLY A 37 26.40 18.66 3.10
CA GLY A 37 25.66 18.79 1.85
C GLY A 37 24.16 18.54 2.05
N LEU A 38 23.47 18.26 0.95
CA LEU A 38 22.05 17.89 0.93
C LEU A 38 21.87 16.44 0.46
N ASP A 39 20.95 15.70 1.05
CA ASP A 39 20.43 14.42 0.57
C ASP A 39 18.92 14.52 0.37
N GLU A 40 18.39 13.78 -0.59
CA GLU A 40 16.95 13.57 -0.73
C GLU A 40 16.52 12.43 0.19
N VAL A 41 15.52 12.69 1.03
CA VAL A 41 14.95 11.69 1.94
C VAL A 41 13.47 11.52 1.66
N VAL A 42 12.99 10.28 1.76
CA VAL A 42 11.56 9.97 1.60
C VAL A 42 10.77 10.70 2.68
N GLU A 43 9.63 11.27 2.30
CA GLU A 43 8.70 11.85 3.24
C GLU A 43 7.86 10.75 3.90
N GLU A 44 7.68 10.86 5.21
CA GLU A 44 6.86 9.97 6.02
C GLU A 44 6.03 10.83 6.97
N TYR A 45 4.70 10.79 6.81
CA TYR A 45 3.77 11.55 7.62
C TYR A 45 2.77 10.63 8.30
N PRO A 46 2.34 10.92 9.54
CA PRO A 46 1.18 10.25 10.11
C PRO A 46 -0.07 10.68 9.35
N VAL A 47 -0.87 9.70 8.95
CA VAL A 47 -2.12 9.86 8.22
C VAL A 47 -3.23 9.18 9.00
N ALA A 48 -4.17 9.96 9.52
CA ALA A 48 -5.33 9.46 10.23
C ALA A 48 -6.46 9.12 9.26
N LEU A 49 -7.01 7.91 9.36
CA LEU A 49 -8.17 7.46 8.60
C LEU A 49 -9.43 7.58 9.47
N ILE A 50 -10.33 8.49 9.10
CA ILE A 50 -11.50 8.87 9.89
C ILE A 50 -12.76 8.44 9.14
N TYR A 51 -13.43 7.40 9.61
CA TYR A 51 -14.65 6.87 8.98
C TYR A 51 -15.89 7.40 9.71
N ASN A 52 -16.75 8.14 9.00
CA ASN A 52 -17.97 8.77 9.53
C ASN A 52 -17.73 9.46 10.89
N GLY A 53 -16.64 10.23 11.00
CA GLY A 53 -16.26 10.99 12.20
C GLY A 53 -15.48 10.20 13.26
N ILE A 54 -15.20 8.91 13.05
CA ILE A 54 -14.43 8.09 14.00
C ILE A 54 -13.03 7.80 13.45
N SER A 55 -11.99 8.29 14.15
CA SER A 55 -10.59 7.94 13.86
C SER A 55 -10.33 6.46 14.11
N HIS A 56 -10.04 5.72 13.03
CA HIS A 56 -9.88 4.27 13.03
C HIS A 56 -8.42 3.84 13.17
N ALA A 57 -7.52 4.44 12.40
CA ALA A 57 -6.11 4.11 12.37
C ALA A 57 -5.27 5.35 12.04
N VAL A 58 -4.01 5.34 12.46
CA VAL A 58 -2.99 6.30 12.03
C VAL A 58 -1.84 5.48 11.43
N MET A 59 -1.53 5.75 10.16
CA MET A 59 -0.49 5.05 9.42
C MET A 59 0.63 6.04 9.09
N MET A 60 1.88 5.59 9.09
CA MET A 60 2.99 6.38 8.55
C MET A 60 3.03 6.17 7.04
N VAL A 61 2.78 7.21 6.25
CA VAL A 61 2.56 7.14 4.80
C VAL A 61 3.34 8.25 4.10
N THR A 62 3.91 7.95 2.95
CA THR A 62 4.44 8.97 2.05
C THR A 62 3.26 9.72 1.39
N PRO A 63 3.15 11.06 1.52
CA PRO A 63 1.92 11.82 1.28
C PRO A 63 1.63 12.09 -0.21
N VAL A 64 1.70 11.02 -1.00
CA VAL A 64 1.41 10.96 -2.43
C VAL A 64 0.33 9.91 -2.65
N ASN A 65 -0.67 10.23 -3.46
CA ASN A 65 -1.83 9.36 -3.75
C ASN A 65 -2.59 8.90 -2.50
N LEU A 66 -2.81 9.81 -1.55
CA LEU A 66 -3.50 9.53 -0.29
C LEU A 66 -4.95 9.07 -0.47
N ASP A 67 -5.62 9.52 -1.53
CA ASP A 67 -6.97 9.05 -1.91
C ASP A 67 -6.95 7.56 -2.27
N LEU A 68 -5.96 7.13 -3.07
CA LEU A 68 -5.78 5.73 -3.45
C LEU A 68 -5.38 4.89 -2.25
N PHE A 69 -4.48 5.39 -1.40
CA PHE A 69 -4.11 4.75 -0.14
C PHE A 69 -5.35 4.47 0.72
N ALA A 70 -6.21 5.47 0.94
CA ALA A 70 -7.41 5.33 1.75
C ALA A 70 -8.38 4.29 1.17
N ILE A 71 -8.68 4.34 -0.14
CA ILE A 71 -9.54 3.34 -0.80
C ILE A 71 -8.96 1.93 -0.64
N GLY A 72 -7.66 1.78 -0.90
CA GLY A 72 -7.00 0.50 -0.84
C GLY A 72 -6.97 -0.09 0.56
N PHE A 73 -6.62 0.73 1.55
CA PHE A 73 -6.65 0.35 2.96
C PHE A 73 -8.05 -0.06 3.40
N SER A 74 -9.09 0.70 3.03
CA SER A 74 -10.48 0.36 3.38
C SER A 74 -10.90 -1.02 2.86
N LEU A 75 -10.50 -1.36 1.64
CA LEU A 75 -10.82 -2.65 1.02
C LEU A 75 -9.98 -3.79 1.58
N SER A 76 -8.67 -3.57 1.68
CA SER A 76 -7.72 -4.63 2.03
C SER A 76 -7.78 -5.02 3.50
N GLU A 77 -8.22 -4.11 4.38
CA GLU A 77 -8.56 -4.40 5.77
C GLU A 77 -10.02 -4.87 5.97
N GLY A 78 -10.82 -4.91 4.90
CA GLY A 78 -12.22 -5.36 4.96
C GLY A 78 -13.17 -4.40 5.67
N ILE A 79 -12.81 -3.12 5.79
CA ILE A 79 -13.68 -2.05 6.33
C ILE A 79 -14.87 -1.84 5.38
N ILE A 80 -14.61 -1.94 4.08
CA ILE A 80 -15.61 -1.98 3.02
C ILE A 80 -15.38 -3.23 2.15
N GLN A 81 -16.45 -3.72 1.54
CA GLN A 81 -16.40 -4.83 0.59
C GLN A 81 -16.22 -4.33 -0.86
N HIS A 82 -16.80 -3.16 -1.18
CA HIS A 82 -16.73 -2.56 -2.51
C HIS A 82 -16.56 -1.04 -2.42
N VAL A 83 -15.83 -0.45 -3.38
CA VAL A 83 -15.56 1.01 -3.41
C VAL A 83 -16.82 1.87 -3.43
N ARG A 84 -17.95 1.35 -3.92
CA ARG A 84 -19.25 2.05 -3.93
C ARG A 84 -19.79 2.33 -2.52
N GLN A 85 -19.24 1.69 -1.50
CA GLN A 85 -19.56 1.97 -0.11
C GLN A 85 -18.86 3.22 0.42
N ILE A 86 -17.91 3.81 -0.32
CA ILE A 86 -17.37 5.15 -0.04
C ILE A 86 -18.23 6.15 -0.81
N TYR A 87 -18.85 7.07 -0.08
CA TYR A 87 -19.66 8.16 -0.62
C TYR A 87 -18.90 9.46 -0.76
N ASP A 88 -17.93 9.70 0.12
CA ASP A 88 -17.10 10.89 0.09
C ASP A 88 -15.71 10.62 0.69
N LEU A 89 -14.72 11.36 0.21
CA LEU A 89 -13.34 11.28 0.66
C LEU A 89 -12.72 12.68 0.58
N ASP A 90 -12.41 13.25 1.74
CA ASP A 90 -11.77 14.54 1.87
C ASP A 90 -10.44 14.43 2.61
N ILE A 91 -9.44 15.22 2.19
CA ILE A 91 -8.07 15.13 2.70
C ILE A 91 -7.67 16.49 3.26
N GLU A 92 -7.46 16.53 4.56
CA GLU A 92 -7.01 17.72 5.26
C GLU A 92 -5.55 17.58 5.69
N LYS A 93 -4.73 18.58 5.36
CA LYS A 93 -3.36 18.69 5.85
C LYS A 93 -3.31 19.55 7.11
N SER A 94 -2.61 19.08 8.12
CA SER A 94 -2.34 19.80 9.37
C SER A 94 -0.84 19.83 9.67
N PRO A 95 -0.38 20.66 10.63
CA PRO A 95 1.02 20.64 11.07
C PRO A 95 1.47 19.29 11.64
N LEU A 96 0.52 18.46 12.11
CA LEU A 96 0.81 17.17 12.72
C LEU A 96 0.81 16.02 11.71
N GLY A 97 0.37 16.23 10.46
CA GLY A 97 0.17 15.18 9.46
C GLY A 97 -1.13 15.37 8.68
N TYR A 98 -1.63 14.29 8.07
CA TYR A 98 -2.85 14.32 7.26
C TYR A 98 -4.01 13.64 7.97
N GLN A 99 -5.22 14.12 7.69
CA GLN A 99 -6.47 13.46 8.04
C GLN A 99 -7.23 13.16 6.76
N ILE A 100 -7.70 11.92 6.61
CA ILE A 100 -8.55 11.51 5.51
C ILE A 100 -9.92 11.19 6.08
N HIS A 101 -10.89 12.05 5.79
CA HIS A 101 -12.28 11.90 6.18
C HIS A 101 -12.99 11.08 5.12
N ILE A 102 -13.47 9.90 5.50
CA ILE A 102 -14.08 8.93 4.60
C ILE A 102 -15.53 8.71 5.04
N THR A 103 -16.47 9.13 4.19
CA THR A 103 -17.88 8.86 4.41
C THR A 103 -18.22 7.50 3.79
N ILE A 104 -18.57 6.52 4.62
CA ILE A 104 -18.94 5.16 4.20
C ILE A 104 -20.40 4.82 4.49
N ALA A 105 -20.91 3.83 3.76
CA ALA A 105 -22.22 3.25 3.95
C ALA A 105 -22.48 2.82 5.40
N SER A 106 -23.71 3.03 5.88
CA SER A 106 -24.11 2.74 7.27
C SER A 106 -23.86 1.30 7.70
N GLU A 107 -24.01 0.34 6.78
CA GLU A 107 -23.73 -1.08 7.04
C GLU A 107 -22.24 -1.32 7.34
N ALA A 108 -21.35 -0.86 6.47
CA ALA A 108 -19.90 -0.94 6.66
C ALA A 108 -19.48 -0.25 7.96
N PHE A 109 -20.05 0.94 8.24
CA PHE A 109 -19.79 1.65 9.48
C PHE A 109 -20.29 0.91 10.74
N ALA A 110 -21.41 0.20 10.66
CA ALA A 110 -21.91 -0.63 11.75
C ALA A 110 -20.97 -1.81 12.03
N GLN A 111 -20.48 -2.48 10.98
CA GLN A 111 -19.49 -3.57 11.09
C GLN A 111 -18.17 -3.06 11.70
N LEU A 112 -17.66 -1.92 11.24
CA LEU A 112 -16.46 -1.28 11.79
C LEU A 112 -16.59 -1.03 13.30
N LYS A 113 -17.74 -0.48 13.74
CA LYS A 113 -18.00 -0.25 15.17
C LYS A 113 -18.12 -1.54 15.97
N ALA A 114 -18.74 -2.58 15.40
CA ALA A 114 -18.87 -3.87 16.05
C ALA A 114 -17.49 -4.50 16.31
N HIS A 115 -16.61 -4.48 15.29
CA HIS A 115 -15.25 -4.96 15.42
C HIS A 115 -14.43 -4.14 16.44
N ARG A 116 -14.56 -2.80 16.44
CA ARG A 116 -13.86 -1.98 17.45
C ARG A 116 -14.31 -2.24 18.88
N ARG A 117 -15.59 -2.53 19.10
CA ARG A 117 -16.09 -2.84 20.45
C ARG A 117 -15.50 -4.13 21.00
N SER A 118 -15.14 -5.09 20.14
CA SER A 118 -14.43 -6.28 20.57
C SER A 118 -12.95 -6.01 20.87
N LEU A 119 -12.38 -4.93 20.31
CA LEU A 119 -10.99 -4.49 20.53
C LEU A 119 -10.75 -3.59 21.75
N ILE A 120 -11.76 -2.83 22.22
CA ILE A 120 -11.66 -1.86 23.34
C ILE A 120 -11.54 -2.57 24.72
N GLY A 121 -10.90 -3.74 24.74
CA GLY A 121 -10.51 -4.47 25.94
C GLY A 121 -9.05 -4.24 26.36
N GLN A 122 -8.07 -4.04 25.46
CA GLN A 122 -6.64 -3.99 25.83
C GLN A 122 -5.76 -3.17 24.86
N THR A 123 -4.79 -2.45 25.41
CA THR A 123 -3.86 -1.53 24.72
C THR A 123 -2.65 -2.25 24.12
N GLY A 124 -2.26 -1.86 22.89
CA GLY A 124 -0.86 -1.57 22.57
C GLY A 124 -0.16 -2.42 21.50
N CYS A 125 0.29 -1.75 20.43
CA CYS A 125 1.41 -2.12 19.53
C CYS A 125 1.29 -3.43 18.72
N GLY A 126 0.94 -3.29 17.43
CA GLY A 126 1.30 -4.23 16.34
C GLY A 126 1.06 -5.72 16.60
N LEU A 127 -0.07 -6.24 16.09
CA LEU A 127 -0.75 -7.52 16.41
C LEU A 127 -1.88 -7.42 17.45
N CYS A 128 -1.97 -6.30 18.17
CA CYS A 128 -2.95 -6.13 19.25
C CYS A 128 -4.35 -5.75 18.74
N GLY A 129 -4.98 -6.73 18.12
CA GLY A 129 -6.41 -6.77 17.84
C GLY A 129 -6.92 -8.13 17.37
N ILE A 130 -6.08 -9.15 17.40
CA ILE A 130 -6.45 -10.51 17.08
C ILE A 130 -6.85 -11.16 18.42
N GLU A 131 -8.15 -11.37 18.66
CA GLU A 131 -8.71 -11.86 19.94
C GLU A 131 -8.19 -13.25 20.32
N SER A 132 -7.61 -13.99 19.37
CA SER A 132 -6.90 -15.25 19.59
C SER A 132 -6.09 -15.61 18.34
N LEU A 133 -5.10 -16.51 18.46
CA LEU A 133 -4.41 -17.10 17.30
C LEU A 133 -5.38 -17.72 16.27
N GLN A 134 -6.63 -18.05 16.67
CA GLN A 134 -7.68 -18.56 15.79
C GLN A 134 -8.29 -17.50 14.88
N GLN A 135 -8.24 -16.20 15.24
CA GLN A 135 -8.73 -15.13 14.37
C GLN A 135 -7.77 -14.75 13.24
N VAL A 136 -6.49 -15.13 13.35
CA VAL A 136 -5.58 -15.16 12.18
C VAL A 136 -6.15 -16.07 11.09
N ASP A 137 -6.95 -17.07 11.48
CA ASP A 137 -7.39 -18.17 10.65
C ASP A 137 -8.82 -18.06 10.10
N ALA A 138 -9.73 -17.42 10.84
CA ALA A 138 -11.17 -17.51 10.63
C ALA A 138 -11.73 -16.76 9.40
N SER A 139 -10.91 -15.99 8.66
CA SER A 139 -11.38 -15.10 7.59
C SER A 139 -10.69 -15.30 6.23
N LEU A 140 -9.80 -16.28 6.09
CA LEU A 140 -9.11 -16.49 4.82
C LEU A 140 -10.04 -17.12 3.78
N THR A 141 -10.47 -16.31 2.82
CA THR A 141 -11.19 -16.77 1.63
C THR A 141 -10.24 -17.49 0.67
N LYS A 142 -10.77 -18.43 -0.12
CA LYS A 142 -10.04 -18.99 -1.26
C LYS A 142 -10.12 -18.01 -2.43
N ILE A 143 -9.01 -17.87 -3.13
CA ILE A 143 -8.96 -17.13 -4.38
C ILE A 143 -9.78 -17.87 -5.43
N THR A 144 -10.57 -17.11 -6.19
CA THR A 144 -11.42 -17.62 -7.26
C THR A 144 -10.79 -17.41 -8.64
N ILE A 145 -9.90 -16.43 -8.76
CA ILE A 145 -9.12 -16.19 -9.99
C ILE A 145 -7.95 -17.18 -10.06
N SER A 146 -7.90 -17.99 -11.12
CA SER A 146 -6.72 -18.83 -11.37
C SER A 146 -5.58 -18.01 -11.97
N ALA A 147 -4.38 -18.09 -11.39
CA ALA A 147 -3.17 -17.51 -11.98
C ALA A 147 -2.70 -18.38 -13.16
N PRO A 148 -2.76 -17.89 -14.42
CA PRO A 148 -2.24 -18.64 -15.56
C PRO A 148 -0.72 -18.84 -15.42
N THR A 149 -0.23 -20.05 -15.68
CA THR A 149 1.21 -20.37 -15.59
C THR A 149 2.08 -19.44 -16.45
N LYS A 150 1.53 -18.93 -17.57
CA LYS A 150 2.19 -17.93 -18.43
C LYS A 150 2.59 -16.64 -17.71
N TRP A 151 1.95 -16.29 -16.60
CA TRP A 151 2.33 -15.11 -15.82
C TRP A 151 3.69 -15.28 -15.14
N LEU A 152 4.08 -16.51 -14.78
CA LEU A 152 5.38 -16.77 -14.16
C LEU A 152 6.54 -16.37 -15.09
N SER A 153 6.41 -16.60 -16.40
CA SER A 153 7.42 -16.18 -17.38
C SER A 153 7.53 -14.66 -17.56
N LEU A 154 6.53 -13.90 -17.10
CA LEU A 154 6.52 -12.43 -17.20
C LEU A 154 7.19 -11.75 -16.00
N ILE A 155 7.37 -12.47 -14.88
CA ILE A 155 7.93 -11.92 -13.63
C ILE A 155 9.31 -11.25 -13.85
N PRO A 156 10.29 -11.87 -14.54
CA PRO A 156 11.61 -11.24 -14.72
C PRO A 156 11.55 -9.88 -15.41
N ALA A 157 10.82 -9.79 -16.53
CA ALA A 157 10.68 -8.55 -17.29
C ALA A 157 9.93 -7.47 -16.47
N ALA A 158 8.89 -7.88 -15.75
CA ALA A 158 8.13 -6.98 -14.87
C ALA A 158 9.00 -6.40 -13.74
N MET A 159 9.85 -7.21 -13.11
CA MET A 159 10.77 -6.74 -12.05
C MET A 159 11.80 -5.74 -12.58
N ILE A 160 12.33 -5.97 -13.79
CA ILE A 160 13.25 -5.01 -14.45
C ILE A 160 12.52 -3.69 -14.78
N SER A 161 11.29 -3.78 -15.27
CA SER A 161 10.46 -2.60 -15.57
C SER A 161 10.12 -1.81 -14.31
N LEU A 162 9.75 -2.50 -13.21
CA LEU A 162 9.49 -1.90 -11.90
C LEU A 162 10.70 -1.13 -11.38
N GLN A 163 11.91 -1.67 -11.50
CA GLN A 163 13.14 -1.00 -11.04
C GLN A 163 13.33 0.38 -11.70
N LYS A 164 12.86 0.57 -12.93
CA LYS A 164 13.00 1.81 -13.70
C LYS A 164 11.89 2.83 -13.46
N ARG A 165 10.83 2.46 -12.72
CA ARG A 165 9.60 3.25 -12.56
C ARG A 165 9.34 3.63 -11.09
N GLN A 166 10.41 3.97 -10.37
CA GLN A 166 10.39 4.28 -8.94
C GLN A 166 11.05 5.65 -8.69
N PRO A 167 10.39 6.77 -9.06
CA PRO A 167 10.96 8.11 -8.94
C PRO A 167 11.39 8.47 -7.51
N ILE A 168 10.63 8.08 -6.48
CA ILE A 168 10.97 8.40 -5.08
C ILE A 168 12.18 7.56 -4.65
N SER A 169 12.17 6.25 -4.91
CA SER A 169 13.31 5.39 -4.56
C SER A 169 14.57 5.72 -5.36
N ALA A 170 14.43 6.23 -6.60
CA ALA A 170 15.58 6.61 -7.43
C ALA A 170 16.42 7.72 -6.81
N VAL A 171 15.79 8.65 -6.07
CA VAL A 171 16.48 9.77 -5.43
C VAL A 171 16.74 9.53 -3.93
N THR A 172 15.88 8.77 -3.25
CA THR A 172 15.97 8.59 -1.78
C THR A 172 16.54 7.24 -1.34
N GLY A 173 16.38 6.19 -2.17
CA GLY A 173 16.59 4.80 -1.75
C GLY A 173 15.69 4.32 -0.61
N GLY A 174 14.69 5.12 -0.19
CA GLY A 174 13.96 4.94 1.07
C GLY A 174 12.52 4.43 0.92
N ALA A 175 12.06 4.14 -0.30
CA ALA A 175 10.69 3.68 -0.54
C ALA A 175 10.62 2.22 -1.02
N HIS A 176 9.46 1.63 -0.81
CA HIS A 176 9.02 0.38 -1.41
C HIS A 176 8.03 0.69 -2.54
N ALA A 177 7.93 -0.25 -3.49
CA ALA A 177 7.03 -0.13 -4.61
C ALA A 177 6.16 -1.38 -4.78
N ALA A 178 4.91 -1.17 -5.19
CA ALA A 178 3.99 -2.18 -5.65
C ALA A 178 3.53 -1.83 -7.07
N ALA A 179 3.43 -2.83 -7.93
CA ALA A 179 2.99 -2.61 -9.30
C ALA A 179 2.07 -3.71 -9.81
N TRP A 180 1.18 -3.33 -10.72
CA TRP A 180 0.31 -4.24 -11.42
C TRP A 180 0.86 -4.55 -12.80
N VAL A 181 0.97 -5.85 -13.09
CA VAL A 181 1.45 -6.38 -14.35
C VAL A 181 0.28 -6.96 -15.12
N CYS A 182 0.05 -6.50 -16.34
CA CYS A 182 -0.98 -7.00 -17.24
C CYS A 182 -0.37 -7.29 -18.60
N GLU A 183 -0.60 -8.49 -19.14
CA GLU A 183 -0.07 -8.91 -20.45
C GLU A 183 1.46 -8.77 -20.63
N GLY A 184 2.22 -8.69 -19.53
CA GLY A 184 3.68 -8.54 -19.53
C GLY A 184 4.17 -7.12 -19.27
N ASP A 185 3.26 -6.14 -19.31
CA ASP A 185 3.56 -4.75 -19.06
C ASP A 185 3.24 -4.34 -17.62
N VAL A 186 4.15 -3.55 -17.05
CA VAL A 186 3.89 -2.85 -15.78
C VAL A 186 2.99 -1.65 -16.08
N LEU A 187 1.70 -1.79 -15.76
CA LEU A 187 0.71 -0.74 -16.04
C LEU A 187 0.89 0.46 -15.12
N MET A 188 1.01 0.21 -13.82
CA MET A 188 1.13 1.26 -12.79
C MET A 188 2.06 0.82 -11.67
N VAL A 189 2.76 1.80 -11.09
CA VAL A 189 3.64 1.64 -9.92
C VAL A 189 3.25 2.66 -8.86
N PHE A 190 3.18 2.23 -7.61
CA PHE A 190 2.97 3.11 -6.47
C PHE A 190 4.08 2.91 -5.45
N GLU A 191 4.60 4.02 -4.94
CA GLU A 191 5.67 4.05 -3.95
C GLU A 191 5.18 4.55 -2.59
N ASP A 192 5.81 4.03 -1.55
CA ASP A 192 5.64 4.49 -0.17
C ASP A 192 6.81 4.03 0.70
N ALA A 193 7.17 4.78 1.75
CA ALA A 193 8.10 4.32 2.77
C ALA A 193 7.66 2.95 3.37
N GLY A 194 6.35 2.74 3.52
CA GLY A 194 5.75 1.48 3.96
C GLY A 194 5.33 0.56 2.82
N ARG A 195 5.87 -0.67 2.77
CA ARG A 195 5.49 -1.68 1.76
C ARG A 195 4.00 -2.00 1.70
N HIS A 196 3.30 -1.97 2.84
CA HIS A 196 1.86 -2.23 2.90
C HIS A 196 1.07 -1.08 2.28
N ASN A 197 1.47 0.15 2.56
CA ASN A 197 0.84 1.34 1.99
C ASN A 197 1.05 1.40 0.47
N ALA A 198 2.22 1.00 -0.03
CA ALA A 198 2.47 0.90 -1.47
C ALA A 198 1.49 -0.08 -2.14
N LEU A 199 1.24 -1.24 -1.52
CA LEU A 199 0.23 -2.20 -1.98
C LEU A 199 -1.19 -1.63 -1.86
N ASP A 200 -1.52 -0.94 -0.78
CA ASP A 200 -2.83 -0.31 -0.61
C ASP A 200 -3.07 0.76 -1.68
N LYS A 201 -2.10 1.62 -1.98
CA LYS A 201 -2.19 2.58 -3.10
C LYS A 201 -2.46 1.89 -4.44
N LEU A 202 -1.76 0.77 -4.70
CA LEU A 202 -2.01 -0.03 -5.90
C LEU A 202 -3.43 -0.59 -5.92
N ILE A 203 -3.89 -1.20 -4.83
CA ILE A 203 -5.26 -1.73 -4.71
C ILE A 203 -6.29 -0.63 -4.96
N GLY A 204 -6.11 0.54 -4.32
CA GLY A 204 -6.97 1.70 -4.49
C GLY A 204 -7.08 2.12 -5.95
N TYR A 205 -5.95 2.16 -6.67
CA TYR A 205 -5.94 2.41 -8.11
C TYR A 205 -6.72 1.37 -8.89
N LEU A 206 -6.41 0.08 -8.69
CA LEU A 206 -7.03 -1.02 -9.44
C LEU A 206 -8.55 -0.99 -9.32
N VAL A 207 -9.07 -0.77 -8.10
CA VAL A 207 -10.51 -0.75 -7.87
C VAL A 207 -11.15 0.54 -8.38
N LYS A 208 -10.53 1.71 -8.15
CA LYS A 208 -11.04 3.01 -8.63
C LYS A 208 -11.16 3.03 -10.16
N HIS A 209 -10.18 2.44 -10.86
CA HIS A 209 -10.14 2.37 -12.32
C HIS A 209 -10.78 1.09 -12.89
N LYS A 210 -11.35 0.21 -12.05
CA LYS A 210 -12.01 -1.03 -12.45
C LYS A 210 -11.13 -1.94 -13.32
N ILE A 211 -9.85 -2.03 -12.97
CA ILE A 211 -8.89 -2.88 -13.67
C ILE A 211 -9.28 -4.36 -13.45
N PRO A 212 -9.44 -5.17 -14.50
CA PRO A 212 -9.79 -6.58 -14.35
C PRO A 212 -8.66 -7.38 -13.69
N LEU A 213 -8.90 -7.85 -12.46
CA LEU A 213 -7.88 -8.55 -11.67
C LEU A 213 -7.51 -9.92 -12.25
N ASN A 214 -8.38 -10.51 -13.07
CA ASN A 214 -8.12 -11.77 -13.77
C ASN A 214 -7.16 -11.62 -14.98
N GLN A 215 -6.68 -10.42 -15.27
CA GLN A 215 -5.76 -10.14 -16.38
C GLN A 215 -4.31 -9.90 -15.93
N GLY A 216 -4.06 -9.83 -14.63
CA GLY A 216 -2.76 -9.44 -14.12
C GLY A 216 -2.43 -9.90 -12.71
N PHE A 217 -1.24 -9.49 -12.27
CA PHE A 217 -0.68 -9.88 -10.99
C PHE A 217 0.14 -8.76 -10.36
N VAL A 218 0.48 -8.93 -9.09
CA VAL A 218 1.25 -7.94 -8.33
C VAL A 218 2.73 -8.31 -8.28
N VAL A 219 3.59 -7.32 -8.51
CA VAL A 219 5.03 -7.37 -8.20
C VAL A 219 5.38 -6.33 -7.13
N MET A 220 6.29 -6.66 -6.21
CA MET A 220 6.73 -5.74 -5.14
C MET A 220 8.23 -5.77 -4.88
N THR A 221 8.79 -4.62 -4.48
CA THR A 221 10.20 -4.48 -4.06
C THR A 221 10.46 -4.82 -2.59
N SER A 222 9.49 -5.44 -1.91
CA SER A 222 9.60 -5.84 -0.50
C SER A 222 9.84 -7.33 -0.31
N ARG A 223 9.87 -7.75 0.96
CA ARG A 223 9.60 -9.14 1.38
C ARG A 223 8.10 -9.45 1.25
N ALA A 224 7.73 -10.73 1.20
CA ALA A 224 6.34 -11.15 1.35
C ALA A 224 6.03 -11.46 2.82
N SER A 225 5.17 -10.64 3.45
CA SER A 225 4.62 -10.92 4.79
C SER A 225 3.21 -11.49 4.68
N TYR A 226 2.76 -12.12 5.77
CA TYR A 226 1.38 -12.57 5.95
C TYR A 226 0.36 -11.49 5.53
N GLU A 227 0.54 -10.26 6.02
CA GLU A 227 -0.38 -9.16 5.74
C GLU A 227 -0.44 -8.78 4.25
N LEU A 228 0.68 -8.81 3.52
CA LEU A 228 0.68 -8.53 2.07
C LEU A 228 -0.07 -9.61 1.30
N VAL A 229 0.12 -10.88 1.69
CA VAL A 229 -0.61 -12.02 1.12
C VAL A 229 -2.10 -11.89 1.44
N LYS A 230 -2.47 -11.57 2.68
CA LYS A 230 -3.87 -11.35 3.10
C LYS A 230 -4.53 -10.24 2.28
N LYS A 231 -3.86 -9.10 2.08
CA LYS A 231 -4.38 -7.99 1.26
C LYS A 231 -4.62 -8.42 -0.19
N CYS A 232 -3.74 -9.24 -0.77
CA CYS A 232 -3.95 -9.80 -2.10
C CYS A 232 -5.18 -10.73 -2.15
N ILE A 233 -5.31 -11.63 -1.17
CA ILE A 233 -6.45 -12.56 -1.06
C ILE A 233 -7.78 -11.81 -0.91
N GLN A 234 -7.82 -10.76 -0.09
CA GLN A 234 -9.00 -9.94 0.15
C GLN A 234 -9.55 -9.32 -1.15
N LEU A 235 -8.67 -9.07 -2.12
CA LEU A 235 -8.99 -8.50 -3.43
C LEU A 235 -9.05 -9.56 -4.55
N ASP A 236 -8.93 -10.84 -4.22
CA ASP A 236 -8.91 -11.95 -5.19
C ASP A 236 -7.73 -11.88 -6.20
N ILE A 237 -6.61 -11.27 -5.79
CA ILE A 237 -5.38 -11.23 -6.58
C ILE A 237 -4.68 -12.59 -6.49
N SER A 238 -4.51 -13.25 -7.63
CA SER A 238 -4.09 -14.65 -7.68
C SER A 238 -2.58 -14.91 -7.66
N LEU A 239 -1.75 -13.89 -7.92
CA LEU A 239 -0.30 -14.01 -7.90
C LEU A 239 0.36 -12.77 -7.27
N LEU A 240 1.23 -13.03 -6.29
CA LEU A 240 2.12 -12.03 -5.68
C LEU A 240 3.57 -12.45 -5.90
N ALA A 241 4.35 -11.58 -6.55
CA ALA A 241 5.77 -11.75 -6.79
C ALA A 241 6.60 -10.71 -6.03
N THR A 242 7.59 -11.13 -5.25
CA THR A 242 8.40 -10.22 -4.42
C THR A 242 9.90 -10.34 -4.70
N ILE A 243 10.63 -9.23 -4.60
CA ILE A 243 12.09 -9.21 -4.80
C ILE A 243 12.86 -9.94 -3.69
N SER A 244 12.28 -10.01 -2.48
CA SER A 244 12.91 -10.55 -1.28
C SER A 244 12.10 -11.70 -0.68
N ALA A 245 12.63 -12.28 0.40
CA ALA A 245 12.16 -13.52 1.01
C ALA A 245 10.69 -13.44 1.49
N PRO A 246 9.95 -14.57 1.45
CA PRO A 246 8.69 -14.72 2.16
C PRO A 246 8.91 -15.14 3.62
N SER A 247 7.95 -14.89 4.51
CA SER A 247 7.88 -15.56 5.81
C SER A 247 7.16 -16.91 5.73
N THR A 248 7.37 -17.79 6.72
CA THR A 248 6.67 -19.08 6.81
C THR A 248 5.15 -18.90 6.80
N LEU A 249 4.64 -17.98 7.62
CA LEU A 249 3.21 -17.68 7.68
C LEU A 249 2.68 -17.14 6.34
N ALA A 250 3.46 -16.35 5.59
CA ALA A 250 3.04 -15.89 4.26
C ALA A 250 2.86 -17.07 3.29
N ILE A 251 3.80 -18.02 3.30
CA ILE A 251 3.73 -19.24 2.47
C ILE A 251 2.49 -20.07 2.86
N GLU A 252 2.28 -20.32 4.15
CA GLU A 252 1.15 -21.11 4.64
C GLU A 252 -0.20 -20.48 4.26
N THR A 253 -0.34 -19.17 4.43
CA THR A 253 -1.54 -18.42 4.05
C THR A 253 -1.77 -18.46 2.53
N ALA A 254 -0.71 -18.33 1.73
CA ALA A 254 -0.82 -18.44 0.28
C ALA A 254 -1.28 -19.85 -0.16
N LYS A 255 -0.71 -20.93 0.43
CA LYS A 255 -1.12 -22.32 0.14
C LYS A 255 -2.60 -22.56 0.43
N ARG A 256 -3.09 -22.06 1.57
CA ARG A 256 -4.46 -22.28 2.03
C ARG A 256 -5.49 -21.55 1.18
N SER A 257 -5.16 -20.36 0.71
CA SER A 257 -6.03 -19.53 -0.13
C SER A 257 -5.94 -19.87 -1.62
N GLY A 258 -4.87 -20.56 -2.05
CA GLY A 258 -4.60 -20.82 -3.47
C GLY A 258 -3.91 -19.66 -4.19
N LEU A 259 -3.33 -18.70 -3.45
CA LEU A 259 -2.51 -17.62 -4.01
C LEU A 259 -1.19 -18.21 -4.50
N THR A 260 -0.75 -17.88 -5.71
CA THR A 260 0.61 -18.18 -6.20
C THR A 260 1.60 -17.16 -5.65
N LEU A 261 2.57 -17.62 -4.86
CA LEU A 261 3.59 -16.78 -4.22
C LEU A 261 4.95 -17.06 -4.84
N ALA A 262 5.49 -16.07 -5.54
CA ALA A 262 6.86 -16.07 -6.04
C ALA A 262 7.72 -15.09 -5.23
N SER A 263 8.93 -15.50 -4.88
CA SER A 263 9.86 -14.63 -4.14
C SER A 263 11.29 -14.79 -4.64
N PHE A 264 12.18 -13.93 -4.13
CA PHE A 264 13.55 -13.80 -4.64
C PHE A 264 13.61 -13.46 -6.13
N CYS A 265 12.61 -12.71 -6.62
CA CYS A 265 12.50 -12.32 -8.02
C CYS A 265 13.59 -11.30 -8.38
N ARG A 266 14.75 -11.79 -8.81
CA ARG A 266 15.93 -10.98 -9.15
C ARG A 266 16.51 -11.47 -10.46
N ASN A 267 16.77 -10.53 -11.37
CA ASN A 267 17.22 -10.84 -12.72
C ASN A 267 16.25 -11.87 -13.37
N GLU A 268 16.76 -12.98 -13.87
CA GLU A 268 15.99 -14.06 -14.48
C GLU A 268 15.67 -15.22 -13.53
N ARG A 269 15.83 -15.03 -12.21
CA ARG A 269 15.65 -16.10 -11.21
C ARG A 269 14.60 -15.71 -10.17
N PHE A 270 13.81 -16.69 -9.78
CA PHE A 270 12.85 -16.62 -8.67
C PHE A 270 12.52 -18.02 -8.18
N SER A 271 11.92 -18.11 -7.00
CA SER A 271 11.40 -19.36 -6.43
C SER A 271 9.89 -19.23 -6.26
N VAL A 272 9.14 -20.24 -6.72
CA VAL A 272 7.70 -20.36 -6.48
C VAL A 272 7.47 -21.21 -5.24
N TYR A 273 6.65 -20.73 -4.31
CA TYR A 273 6.38 -21.40 -3.03
C TYR A 273 5.02 -22.10 -2.98
N THR A 274 4.07 -21.66 -3.81
CA THR A 274 2.66 -22.07 -3.82
C THR A 274 2.07 -22.07 -5.22
#